data_AF-A0A478FR84-F1
#
_entry.id   AF-A0A478FR84-F1
#
_cell.length_a   1.000
_cell.length_b   1.000
_cell.length_c   1.000
_cell.angle_alpha   90.00
_cell.angle_beta   90.00
_cell.angle_gamma   90.00
#
_symmetry.space_group_name_H-M   'P 1'
#
loop_
_entity.id
_entity.type
_entity.pdbx_description
1 polymer ?
#
loop_
_entity_poly.entity_id
_entity_poly.type
_entity_poly.pdbx_seq_one_letter_code
_entity_poly.pdbx_strand_id
1 'polypeptide(L)'
;MTPQALGAGAAGAAVIGGGGTLAAYAAGAFGNSPYGDYYLYATASTTNGGQDRKYIGSDLSKIQELLKAADGSSSWRASIKNTHWDEMVKTVNSPSGLTKDVIDNVKDTGNPRLNDFSSYINKWCERTARENVDKSKKENGQWDSEKFNETDNVKWKAFKEVCTIQKN
;
A
#
# COMPACT_ATOMS: atom_id res chain seq x y z
N MET A 1 12.73 46.59 24.77
CA MET A 1 12.69 46.01 23.40
C MET A 1 13.64 44.82 23.39
N THR A 2 13.10 43.62 23.21
CA THR A 2 13.80 42.34 23.32
C THR A 2 14.14 41.85 21.91
N PRO A 3 15.40 41.58 21.55
CA PRO A 3 15.71 40.95 20.28
C PRO A 3 15.40 39.44 20.33
N GLN A 4 14.47 39.01 19.49
CA GLN A 4 14.26 37.61 19.13
C GLN A 4 15.38 37.19 18.18
N ALA A 5 16.34 36.40 18.68
CA ALA A 5 17.32 35.71 17.85
C ALA A 5 16.82 34.30 17.57
N LEU A 6 16.31 34.12 16.35
CA LEU A 6 16.08 32.84 15.70
C LEU A 6 17.39 32.05 15.69
N GLY A 7 17.45 31.01 16.52
CA GLY A 7 18.54 30.03 16.53
C GLY A 7 18.45 29.18 15.27
N ALA A 8 19.49 29.29 14.45
CA ALA A 8 19.68 28.63 13.17
C ALA A 8 19.39 27.12 13.23
N GLY A 9 18.54 26.67 12.29
CA GLY A 9 18.31 25.27 12.02
C GLY A 9 19.55 24.60 11.43
N ALA A 10 19.96 23.50 12.06
CA ALA A 10 20.88 22.53 11.50
C ALA A 10 20.53 21.14 12.03
N ALA A 11 19.80 20.37 11.23
CA ALA A 11 19.77 18.91 11.22
C ALA A 11 18.85 18.52 10.05
N GLY A 12 19.22 17.75 9.06
CA GLY A 12 20.43 17.03 8.69
C GLY A 12 20.11 16.44 7.31
N ALA A 13 21.12 16.23 6.48
CA ALA A 13 20.97 15.76 5.12
C ALA A 13 20.01 14.56 4.99
N ALA A 14 18.90 14.73 4.27
CA ALA A 14 18.22 13.60 3.66
C ALA A 14 18.90 13.33 2.32
N VAL A 15 19.72 12.28 2.33
CA VAL A 15 20.39 11.69 1.18
C VAL A 15 19.38 11.49 0.06
N ILE A 16 19.50 12.29 -1.00
CA ILE A 16 18.79 12.10 -2.27
C ILE A 16 19.47 10.91 -2.96
N GLY A 17 19.06 9.70 -2.59
CA GLY A 17 19.50 8.44 -3.18
C GLY A 17 18.36 7.77 -3.93
N GLY A 18 18.33 7.97 -5.25
CA GLY A 18 17.76 7.11 -6.30
C GLY A 18 16.42 6.38 -6.05
N GLY A 19 15.36 6.86 -6.71
CA GLY A 19 14.29 6.00 -7.23
C GLY A 19 12.93 6.11 -6.55
N GLY A 20 12.13 7.10 -6.95
CA GLY A 20 10.66 7.11 -6.80
C GLY A 20 10.11 7.75 -5.52
N THR A 21 9.78 9.03 -5.59
CA THR A 21 8.63 9.67 -4.87
C THR A 21 8.38 9.25 -3.41
N LEU A 22 9.40 9.27 -2.56
CA LEU A 22 9.20 9.33 -1.10
C LEU A 22 9.08 10.81 -0.69
N ALA A 23 7.86 11.34 -0.85
CA ALA A 23 7.52 12.70 -0.44
C ALA A 23 7.71 12.89 1.07
N ALA A 24 8.23 14.06 1.41
CA ALA A 24 8.55 14.53 2.75
C ALA A 24 7.38 14.34 3.75
N TYR A 25 7.56 13.43 4.70
CA TYR A 25 6.69 13.28 5.86
C TYR A 25 7.08 14.31 6.94
N ALA A 26 6.69 15.57 6.73
CA ALA A 26 6.58 16.56 7.78
C ALA A 26 5.10 16.87 8.01
N ALA A 27 4.66 16.78 9.27
CA ALA A 27 3.29 16.99 9.70
C ALA A 27 2.75 18.35 9.17
N GLY A 28 1.86 18.32 8.18
CA GLY A 28 1.25 19.51 7.59
C GLY A 28 0.90 19.45 6.10
N ALA A 29 1.48 18.52 5.33
CA ALA A 29 1.33 18.48 3.86
C ALA A 29 0.18 17.56 3.33
N PHE A 30 -0.80 17.20 4.16
CA PHE A 30 -1.90 16.29 3.77
C PHE A 30 -3.04 16.96 2.99
N GLY A 31 -2.89 18.22 2.55
CA GLY A 31 -3.94 18.91 1.78
C GLY A 31 -4.12 18.43 0.34
N ASN A 32 -3.10 17.81 -0.27
CA ASN A 32 -3.08 17.47 -1.70
C ASN A 32 -2.61 16.03 -2.01
N SER A 33 -2.57 15.12 -1.03
CA SER A 33 -2.30 13.70 -1.33
C SER A 33 -3.50 13.10 -2.06
N PRO A 34 -3.35 12.52 -3.26
CA PRO A 34 -4.45 11.80 -3.90
C PRO A 34 -4.82 10.52 -3.14
N TYR A 35 -3.98 10.08 -2.20
CA TYR A 35 -4.17 8.90 -1.38
C TYR A 35 -4.75 9.24 -0.01
N GLY A 36 -5.58 8.34 0.49
CA GLY A 36 -6.28 8.44 1.77
C GLY A 36 -5.59 7.65 2.89
N ASP A 37 -6.31 7.52 3.99
CA ASP A 37 -5.77 7.02 5.26
C ASP A 37 -5.19 5.61 5.19
N TYR A 38 -5.73 4.73 4.35
CA TYR A 38 -5.20 3.37 4.17
C TYR A 38 -3.73 3.40 3.70
N TYR A 39 -3.47 4.12 2.62
CA TYR A 39 -2.11 4.29 2.11
C TYR A 39 -1.23 4.97 3.15
N LEU A 40 -1.69 6.11 3.68
CA LEU A 40 -0.87 6.97 4.53
C LEU A 40 -0.51 6.29 5.85
N TYR A 41 -1.39 5.45 6.40
CA TYR A 41 -1.14 4.63 7.58
C TYR A 41 -0.12 3.51 7.30
N ALA A 42 -0.30 2.76 6.20
CA ALA A 42 0.62 1.69 5.83
C ALA A 42 2.06 2.20 5.63
N THR A 43 2.22 3.36 5.01
CA THR A 43 3.54 3.90 4.64
C THR A 43 4.17 4.80 5.70
N ALA A 44 3.39 5.30 6.66
CA ALA A 44 3.89 6.14 7.74
C ALA A 44 4.84 5.35 8.66
N SER A 45 5.84 6.06 9.19
CA SER A 45 6.77 5.49 10.18
C SER A 45 6.04 4.96 11.41
N THR A 46 6.60 3.90 12.00
CA THR A 46 6.13 3.31 13.26
C THR A 46 6.14 4.31 14.43
N THR A 47 7.01 5.31 14.40
CA THR A 47 7.04 6.40 15.41
C THR A 47 5.77 7.26 15.41
N ASN A 48 5.07 7.33 14.28
CA ASN A 48 3.78 7.99 14.13
C ASN A 48 2.59 7.03 14.30
N GLY A 49 2.84 5.80 14.75
CA GLY A 49 1.86 4.72 14.87
C GLY A 49 1.57 3.98 13.56
N GLY A 50 2.26 4.31 12.46
CA GLY A 50 2.10 3.65 11.16
C GLY A 50 2.79 2.28 11.07
N GLN A 51 2.84 1.70 9.87
CA GLN A 51 3.42 0.36 9.65
C GLN A 51 4.78 0.34 8.93
N ASP A 52 5.25 1.50 8.45
CA ASP A 52 6.52 1.66 7.74
C ASP A 52 6.73 0.71 6.55
N ARG A 53 5.66 0.45 5.79
CA ARG A 53 5.66 -0.46 4.64
C ARG A 53 5.92 0.29 3.33
N LYS A 54 6.35 -0.43 2.29
CA LYS A 54 6.49 0.10 0.93
C LYS A 54 5.22 -0.20 0.14
N TYR A 55 4.57 0.83 -0.39
CA TYR A 55 3.47 0.67 -1.34
C TYR A 55 4.01 0.20 -2.71
N ILE A 56 3.36 -0.82 -3.27
CA ILE A 56 3.69 -1.40 -4.58
C ILE A 56 2.50 -1.36 -5.55
N GLY A 57 1.34 -0.84 -5.12
CA GLY A 57 0.13 -0.84 -5.92
C GLY A 57 0.29 -0.11 -7.25
N SER A 58 1.15 0.89 -7.34
CA SER A 58 1.49 1.64 -8.56
C SER A 58 2.64 1.03 -9.38
N ASP A 59 3.29 -0.04 -8.89
CA ASP A 59 4.46 -0.67 -9.53
C ASP A 59 4.05 -1.98 -10.23
N LEU A 60 3.62 -1.85 -11.49
CA LEU A 60 3.21 -3.00 -12.30
C LEU A 60 4.32 -4.04 -12.44
N SER A 61 5.56 -3.61 -12.59
CA SER A 61 6.71 -4.51 -12.70
C SER A 61 6.88 -5.35 -11.44
N LYS A 62 6.76 -4.72 -10.26
CA LYS A 62 6.83 -5.44 -8.99
C LYS A 62 5.64 -6.38 -8.77
N ILE A 63 4.44 -5.95 -9.14
CA ILE A 63 3.24 -6.80 -9.10
C ILE A 63 3.44 -8.04 -9.98
N GLN A 64 3.97 -7.87 -11.20
CA GLN A 64 4.24 -8.98 -12.11
C GLN A 64 5.33 -9.91 -11.59
N GLU A 65 6.37 -9.37 -10.97
CA GLU A 65 7.42 -10.15 -10.30
C GLU A 65 6.80 -11.03 -9.20
N LEU A 66 5.95 -10.46 -8.34
CA LEU A 66 5.27 -11.21 -7.27
C LEU A 66 4.26 -12.23 -7.80
N LEU A 67 3.58 -11.94 -8.91
CA LEU A 67 2.71 -12.88 -9.62
C LEU A 67 3.48 -14.05 -10.24
N LYS A 68 4.79 -13.89 -10.53
CA LYS A 68 5.66 -14.95 -11.08
C LYS A 68 6.45 -15.71 -10.05
N ALA A 69 6.60 -15.15 -8.84
CA ALA A 69 7.39 -15.76 -7.77
C ALA A 69 6.94 -17.21 -7.49
N ALA A 70 7.90 -18.08 -7.16
CA ALA A 70 7.69 -19.51 -7.01
C ALA A 70 6.64 -19.86 -5.94
N ASP A 71 5.96 -20.99 -6.12
CA ASP A 71 4.84 -21.46 -5.31
C ASP A 71 5.23 -21.87 -3.88
N GLY A 72 4.36 -21.48 -2.95
CA GLY A 72 4.24 -21.96 -1.57
C GLY A 72 2.87 -21.52 -1.03
N SER A 73 2.30 -22.20 -0.04
CA SER A 73 1.00 -21.83 0.56
C SER A 73 1.00 -20.42 1.18
N SER A 74 2.18 -19.86 1.43
CA SER A 74 2.44 -18.50 1.92
C SER A 74 2.86 -17.50 0.82
N SER A 75 2.86 -17.90 -0.46
CA SER A 75 3.23 -16.99 -1.55
C SER A 75 2.22 -15.85 -1.70
N TRP A 76 2.69 -14.69 -2.15
CA TRP A 76 1.85 -13.50 -2.36
C TRP A 76 0.66 -13.79 -3.30
N ARG A 77 0.90 -14.56 -4.36
CA ARG A 77 -0.13 -15.08 -5.27
C ARG A 77 -1.16 -15.97 -4.55
N ALA A 78 -0.71 -16.90 -3.71
CA ALA A 78 -1.61 -17.76 -2.95
C ALA A 78 -2.47 -16.97 -1.96
N SER A 79 -1.93 -15.90 -1.34
CA SER A 79 -2.71 -15.02 -0.46
C SER A 79 -3.85 -14.33 -1.22
N ILE A 80 -3.58 -13.81 -2.42
CA ILE A 80 -4.63 -13.26 -3.28
C ILE A 80 -5.67 -14.32 -3.60
N LYS A 81 -5.25 -15.49 -4.09
CA LYS A 81 -6.15 -16.57 -4.51
C LYS A 81 -7.09 -17.03 -3.39
N ASN A 82 -6.50 -17.33 -2.23
CA ASN A 82 -7.18 -18.08 -1.18
C ASN A 82 -7.88 -17.17 -0.16
N THR A 83 -7.41 -15.93 -0.01
CA THR A 83 -7.84 -15.06 1.10
C THR A 83 -8.49 -13.78 0.61
N HIS A 84 -7.92 -13.11 -0.39
CA HIS A 84 -8.28 -11.70 -0.68
C HIS A 84 -9.08 -11.50 -1.95
N TRP A 85 -9.13 -12.48 -2.87
CA TRP A 85 -9.80 -12.36 -4.16
C TRP A 85 -11.24 -11.87 -4.03
N ASP A 86 -12.02 -12.51 -3.15
CA ASP A 86 -13.44 -12.21 -2.99
C ASP A 86 -13.68 -10.79 -2.43
N GLU A 87 -12.73 -10.23 -1.70
CA GLU A 87 -12.78 -8.84 -1.25
C GLU A 87 -12.40 -7.86 -2.36
N MET A 88 -11.43 -8.25 -3.19
CA MET A 88 -11.00 -7.42 -4.32
C MET A 88 -12.13 -7.22 -5.33
N VAL A 89 -12.86 -8.29 -5.67
CA VAL A 89 -13.95 -8.25 -6.66
C VAL A 89 -15.16 -7.43 -6.21
N LYS A 90 -15.37 -7.23 -4.90
CA LYS A 90 -16.41 -6.33 -4.38
C LYS A 90 -16.09 -4.86 -4.64
N THR A 91 -14.81 -4.51 -4.73
CA THR A 91 -14.35 -3.13 -4.85
C THR A 91 -14.14 -2.72 -6.30
N VAL A 92 -13.55 -3.60 -7.11
CA VAL A 92 -13.29 -3.37 -8.53
C VAL A 92 -13.73 -4.61 -9.29
N ASN A 93 -14.57 -4.43 -10.31
CA ASN A 93 -15.00 -5.51 -11.17
C ASN A 93 -13.79 -6.20 -11.81
N SER A 94 -13.72 -7.53 -11.64
CA SER A 94 -12.74 -8.35 -12.35
C SER A 94 -13.00 -8.27 -13.87
N PRO A 95 -11.97 -8.15 -14.72
CA PRO A 95 -12.15 -8.29 -16.15
C PRO A 95 -12.71 -9.67 -16.51
N SER A 96 -13.40 -9.76 -17.66
CA SER A 96 -13.99 -11.02 -18.12
C SER A 96 -12.94 -12.13 -18.22
N GLY A 97 -13.26 -13.28 -17.65
CA GLY A 97 -12.39 -14.45 -17.64
C GLY A 97 -11.25 -14.43 -16.61
N LEU A 98 -11.06 -13.35 -15.83
CA LEU A 98 -10.18 -13.38 -14.66
C LEU A 98 -10.94 -13.95 -13.46
N THR A 99 -10.47 -15.09 -12.96
CA THR A 99 -10.99 -15.75 -11.76
C THR A 99 -9.83 -16.19 -10.86
N LYS A 100 -10.11 -16.44 -9.59
CA LYS A 100 -9.12 -16.97 -8.64
C LYS A 100 -8.50 -18.30 -9.08
N ASP A 101 -9.22 -19.12 -9.85
CA ASP A 101 -8.69 -20.41 -10.31
C ASP A 101 -7.65 -20.25 -11.44
N VAL A 102 -7.69 -19.12 -12.15
CA VAL A 102 -6.78 -18.85 -13.26
C VAL A 102 -5.47 -18.22 -12.78
N ILE A 103 -5.42 -17.67 -11.56
CA ILE A 103 -4.26 -16.92 -11.06
C ILE A 103 -2.99 -17.76 -10.99
N ASP A 104 -3.09 -19.06 -10.69
CA ASP A 104 -1.93 -19.95 -10.58
C ASP A 104 -1.25 -20.19 -11.93
N ASN A 105 -2.00 -20.05 -13.03
CA ASN A 105 -1.47 -20.22 -14.38
C ASN A 105 -0.63 -19.02 -14.82
N VAL A 106 -0.70 -17.89 -14.09
CA VAL A 106 -0.04 -16.62 -14.44
C VAL A 106 1.48 -16.65 -14.21
N LYS A 107 1.98 -17.65 -13.46
CA LYS A 107 3.40 -17.79 -13.15
C LYS A 107 4.27 -18.05 -14.39
N ASP A 108 3.68 -18.56 -15.46
CA ASP A 108 4.41 -18.92 -16.67
C ASP A 108 4.86 -17.67 -17.43
N THR A 109 6.16 -17.62 -17.74
CA THR A 109 6.73 -16.54 -18.55
C THR A 109 6.05 -16.50 -19.92
N GLY A 110 5.49 -15.33 -20.27
CA GLY A 110 4.74 -15.15 -21.52
C GLY A 110 3.24 -15.41 -21.42
N ASN A 111 2.71 -15.73 -20.23
CA ASN A 111 1.27 -15.86 -20.05
C ASN A 111 0.57 -14.52 -20.37
N PRO A 112 -0.34 -14.47 -21.36
CA PRO A 112 -0.99 -13.21 -21.76
C PRO A 112 -1.82 -12.58 -20.65
N ARG A 113 -2.27 -13.36 -19.66
CA ARG A 113 -3.09 -12.91 -18.53
C ARG A 113 -2.28 -12.25 -17.42
N LEU A 114 -0.96 -12.33 -17.47
CA LEU A 114 -0.09 -11.65 -16.50
C LEU A 114 -0.37 -10.15 -16.45
N ASN A 115 -0.48 -9.53 -17.62
CA ASN A 115 -0.77 -8.10 -17.72
C ASN A 115 -2.18 -7.79 -17.20
N ASP A 116 -3.15 -8.67 -17.44
CA ASP A 116 -4.51 -8.48 -16.97
C ASP A 116 -4.59 -8.56 -15.44
N PHE A 117 -3.97 -9.56 -14.83
CA PHE A 117 -3.92 -9.70 -13.37
C PHE A 117 -3.14 -8.56 -12.73
N SER A 118 -1.99 -8.17 -13.29
CA SER A 118 -1.21 -7.06 -12.73
C SER A 118 -1.96 -5.74 -12.82
N SER A 119 -2.66 -5.50 -13.94
CA SER A 119 -3.50 -4.31 -14.11
C SER A 119 -4.71 -4.32 -13.20
N TYR A 120 -5.33 -5.48 -12.98
CA TYR A 120 -6.44 -5.63 -12.05
C TYR A 120 -6.02 -5.31 -10.61
N ILE A 121 -4.90 -5.90 -10.16
CA ILE A 121 -4.36 -5.67 -8.82
C ILE A 121 -3.97 -4.20 -8.64
N ASN A 122 -3.29 -3.60 -9.64
CA ASN A 122 -2.97 -2.18 -9.64
C ASN A 122 -4.22 -1.31 -9.47
N LYS A 123 -5.26 -1.52 -10.28
CA LYS A 123 -6.52 -0.77 -10.18
C LYS A 123 -7.18 -0.91 -8.81
N TRP A 124 -7.18 -2.13 -8.27
CA TRP A 124 -7.73 -2.38 -6.94
C TRP A 124 -6.95 -1.64 -5.85
N CYS A 125 -5.61 -1.70 -5.89
CA CYS A 125 -4.75 -0.96 -4.98
C CYS A 125 -4.94 0.55 -5.09
N GLU A 126 -4.96 1.08 -6.31
CA GLU A 126 -5.17 2.52 -6.56
C GLU A 126 -6.54 3.00 -6.09
N ARG A 127 -7.59 2.19 -6.25
CA ARG A 127 -8.93 2.54 -5.74
C ARG A 127 -8.95 2.55 -4.21
N THR A 128 -8.39 1.50 -3.61
CA THR A 128 -8.44 1.27 -2.15
C THR A 128 -7.51 2.22 -1.40
N ALA A 129 -6.36 2.58 -1.99
CA ALA A 129 -5.39 3.53 -1.42
C ALA A 129 -5.97 4.94 -1.21
N ARG A 130 -7.07 5.28 -1.88
CA ARG A 130 -7.74 6.58 -1.79
C ARG A 130 -8.81 6.65 -0.71
N GLU A 131 -9.09 5.52 -0.05
CA GLU A 131 -10.12 5.46 0.97
C GLU A 131 -9.62 6.06 2.29
N ASN A 132 -10.53 6.77 2.94
CA ASN A 132 -10.31 7.40 4.23
C ASN A 132 -10.99 6.59 5.33
N VAL A 133 -10.49 6.73 6.55
CA VAL A 133 -11.03 6.06 7.73
C VAL A 133 -11.47 7.12 8.71
N ASP A 134 -12.74 7.08 9.11
CA ASP A 134 -13.25 8.04 10.07
C ASP A 134 -12.48 7.95 11.39
N LYS A 135 -12.01 9.12 11.85
CA LYS A 135 -11.21 9.25 13.08
C LYS A 135 -9.95 8.38 13.05
N SER A 136 -9.30 8.30 11.88
CA SER A 136 -8.08 7.54 11.66
C SER A 136 -6.89 7.94 12.53
N LYS A 137 -6.92 9.14 13.12
CA LYS A 137 -5.88 9.66 14.00
C LYS A 137 -6.43 10.01 15.37
N LYS A 138 -5.57 9.85 16.37
CA LYS A 138 -5.81 10.29 17.75
C LYS A 138 -5.65 11.81 17.84
N GLU A 139 -6.06 12.39 18.96
CA GLU A 139 -5.96 13.84 19.21
C GLU A 139 -4.51 14.36 19.14
N ASN A 140 -3.52 13.52 19.43
CA ASN A 140 -2.10 13.84 19.33
C ASN A 140 -1.53 13.76 17.89
N GLY A 141 -2.38 13.50 16.89
CA GLY A 141 -2.00 13.42 15.47
C GLY A 141 -1.36 12.09 15.03
N GLN A 142 -1.12 11.15 15.96
CA GLN A 142 -0.67 9.80 15.62
C GLN A 142 -1.81 8.96 15.06
N TRP A 143 -1.47 7.94 14.27
CA TRP A 143 -2.46 7.00 13.76
C TRP A 143 -3.07 6.16 14.89
N ASP A 144 -4.38 5.97 14.79
CA ASP A 144 -5.12 5.08 15.68
C ASP A 144 -5.21 3.68 15.08
N SER A 145 -4.25 2.81 15.42
CA SER A 145 -4.15 1.45 14.88
C SER A 145 -5.40 0.61 15.08
N GLU A 146 -6.22 0.91 16.10
CA GLU A 146 -7.48 0.21 16.35
C GLU A 146 -8.48 0.44 15.21
N LYS A 147 -8.41 1.58 14.52
CA LYS A 147 -9.24 1.89 13.33
C LYS A 147 -8.82 1.10 12.09
N PHE A 148 -7.63 0.51 12.13
CA PHE A 148 -7.05 -0.30 11.06
C PHE A 148 -6.90 -1.75 11.52
N ASN A 149 -7.79 -2.24 12.39
CA ASN A 149 -7.78 -3.64 12.80
C ASN A 149 -8.08 -4.56 11.61
N GLU A 150 -7.08 -5.33 11.21
CA GLU A 150 -7.13 -6.29 10.10
C GLU A 150 -8.05 -7.50 10.37
N THR A 151 -8.44 -7.72 11.63
CA THR A 151 -9.36 -8.79 12.02
C THR A 151 -10.80 -8.47 11.66
N ASP A 152 -11.21 -7.21 11.85
CA ASP A 152 -12.58 -6.75 11.64
C ASP A 152 -12.76 -6.09 10.26
N ASN A 153 -11.64 -5.69 9.63
CA ASN A 153 -11.62 -5.07 8.32
C ASN A 153 -10.78 -5.87 7.33
N VAL A 154 -11.43 -6.87 6.72
CA VAL A 154 -10.83 -7.76 5.71
C VAL A 154 -10.26 -7.01 4.51
N LYS A 155 -10.82 -5.84 4.15
CA LYS A 155 -10.33 -5.00 3.07
C LYS A 155 -9.01 -4.35 3.40
N TRP A 156 -8.86 -3.86 4.63
CA TRP A 156 -7.59 -3.32 5.09
C TRP A 156 -6.50 -4.40 5.12
N LYS A 157 -6.83 -5.60 5.63
CA LYS A 157 -5.92 -6.75 5.59
C LYS A 157 -5.47 -7.07 4.16
N ALA A 158 -6.43 -7.17 3.23
CA ALA A 158 -6.14 -7.37 1.82
C ALA A 158 -5.23 -6.26 1.27
N PHE A 159 -5.47 -4.99 1.62
CA PHE A 159 -4.68 -3.88 1.12
C PHE A 159 -3.23 -3.98 1.58
N LYS A 160 -3.03 -4.25 2.87
CA LYS A 160 -1.68 -4.42 3.43
C LYS A 160 -0.94 -5.59 2.77
N GLU A 161 -1.58 -6.74 2.61
CA GLU A 161 -0.91 -7.94 2.08
C GLU A 161 -0.70 -7.88 0.57
N VAL A 162 -1.62 -7.27 -0.18
CA VAL A 162 -1.58 -7.22 -1.64
C VAL A 162 -0.85 -5.98 -2.15
N CYS A 163 -1.10 -4.80 -1.57
CA CYS A 163 -0.61 -3.53 -2.11
C CYS A 163 0.65 -3.01 -1.45
N THR A 164 1.17 -3.68 -0.41
CA THR A 164 2.36 -3.23 0.30
C THR A 164 3.28 -4.38 0.71
N ILE A 165 4.58 -4.10 0.80
CA ILE A 165 5.61 -5.04 1.25
C ILE A 165 6.40 -4.46 2.42
N GLN A 166 7.09 -5.30 3.18
CA GLN A 166 8.04 -4.81 4.19
C GLN A 166 9.18 -4.04 3.50
N LYS A 167 9.64 -2.95 4.12
CA LYS A 167 10.90 -2.30 3.73
C LYS A 167 12.03 -3.19 4.25
N ASN A 168 12.87 -3.66 3.33
CA ASN A 168 14.13 -4.34 3.69
C ASN A 168 15.20 -3.31 4.07
#